data_AF-A0A4E9F8E6-F1
#
_entry.id   AF-A0A4E9F8E6-F1
#
_cell.length_a   1.000
_cell.length_b   1.000
_cell.length_c   1.000
_cell.angle_alpha   90.00
_cell.angle_beta   90.00
_cell.angle_gamma   90.00
#
_symmetry.space_group_name_H-M   'P 1'
#
loop_
_entity.id
_entity.type
_entity.pdbx_description
1 polymer ?
#
loop_
_entity_poly.entity_id
_entity_poly.type
_entity_poly.pdbx_seq_one_letter_code
_entity_poly.pdbx_strand_id
1 'polypeptide(L)'
;MRKILISQFNNEQVPMLSSHISNIRRINSDPAETQSRSATDNRISFTSENTETGQITSFFAVRKRRTSEESISLLNGKKTKAYGALDPTSISSSRLVPCCNFFDDKENALENVVQVVPDAVSNTSLGFFEMLPPELLYVMFDNIPVLQLKQLCLSSSTLNAKVCEYISMASTRRRFFTETGAAYYGDFESAKDPFYAWGMLLKACSIVMSFHSSHVFLAKFFIKNKKIDNWCGWGRCFMAFCKGWTHNECEMLFRAVMRFTGLNGILNRTMSRKVKSYSHLEIEIRARLRGFFLSCWEKNDESYGFWISLILRTQKTISQQGQLFMIIFGPLKLDDDNCEVIDWDLLSNTSIEDRRLCEEIIGPMSFSIHCMVSNENLMGYAWSDYHIFNLIEEITTAPHSWTLDNFAALLALRPKLIHIALHARIIHGHQEEAAHLFHAINSVLHQWGIFSSTAVTGVLLKTFRALSDIRRRLFLSSFLRTESELLSDALMNEPFDRDYFYMELAVGRAVSPLVTLMASNV
;
A
#
# COMPACT_ATOMS: atom_id res chain seq x y z
N MET A 1 -5.39 37.45 -9.16
CA MET A 1 -5.55 36.08 -9.72
C MET A 1 -4.30 35.55 -10.43
N ARG A 2 -3.57 36.34 -11.23
CA ARG A 2 -2.22 35.96 -11.77
C ARG A 2 -1.08 35.89 -10.75
N LYS A 3 -1.26 36.38 -9.51
CA LYS A 3 -0.24 36.36 -8.44
C LYS A 3 -0.33 35.16 -7.48
N ILE A 4 -1.25 34.22 -7.68
CA ILE A 4 -1.43 33.03 -6.82
C ILE A 4 -0.84 31.75 -7.46
N LEU A 5 -0.49 31.79 -8.75
CA LEU A 5 0.03 30.64 -9.51
C LEU A 5 1.57 30.55 -9.56
N ILE A 6 2.29 31.54 -9.02
CA ILE A 6 3.76 31.58 -9.06
C ILE A 6 4.40 31.02 -7.78
N SER A 7 3.64 30.84 -6.69
CA SER A 7 4.16 30.30 -5.43
C SER A 7 4.12 28.77 -5.32
N GLN A 8 3.69 28.03 -6.35
CA GLN A 8 3.64 26.56 -6.33
C GLN A 8 4.76 25.87 -7.12
N PHE A 9 5.71 26.62 -7.71
CA PHE A 9 6.73 26.05 -8.60
C PHE A 9 8.18 26.11 -8.09
N ASN A 10 8.45 26.78 -6.96
CA ASN A 10 9.77 26.83 -6.34
C ASN A 10 9.66 26.47 -4.86
N ASN A 11 10.01 25.23 -4.50
CA ASN A 11 10.66 24.86 -3.23
C ASN A 11 10.77 23.34 -3.11
N GLU A 12 11.77 22.77 -3.78
CA GLU A 12 12.46 21.56 -3.30
C GLU A 12 13.48 22.02 -2.25
N GLN A 13 13.08 22.00 -0.98
CA GLN A 13 13.98 21.94 0.19
C GLN A 13 13.15 21.61 1.44
N VAL A 14 13.42 20.42 1.99
CA VAL A 14 12.93 19.83 3.25
C VAL A 14 13.93 20.24 4.37
N PRO A 15 13.63 20.26 5.71
CA PRO A 15 12.47 19.77 6.48
C PRO A 15 11.96 20.66 7.68
N MET A 16 10.96 20.11 8.40
CA MET A 16 10.67 20.21 9.86
C MET A 16 9.75 21.34 10.40
N LEU A 17 8.77 20.84 11.19
CA LEU A 17 8.15 21.41 12.41
C LEU A 17 6.89 22.30 12.36
N SER A 18 5.85 21.72 12.99
CA SER A 18 4.88 22.32 13.92
C SER A 18 3.59 22.98 13.39
N SER A 19 2.50 22.23 13.56
CA SER A 19 1.31 22.55 14.37
C SER A 19 0.58 23.90 14.27
N HIS A 20 -0.74 23.73 14.13
CA HIS A 20 -1.83 24.62 14.58
C HIS A 20 -2.11 25.91 13.78
N ILE A 21 -3.32 25.96 13.20
CA ILE A 21 -4.41 26.92 13.48
C ILE A 21 -5.25 27.03 12.20
N SER A 22 -6.47 26.48 12.22
CA SER A 22 -7.54 26.92 11.33
C SER A 22 -8.73 27.31 12.17
N ASN A 23 -8.92 28.63 12.33
CA ASN A 23 -10.13 29.22 12.90
C ASN A 23 -10.87 29.99 11.80
N ILE A 24 -12.12 29.58 11.59
CA ILE A 24 -13.33 30.40 11.55
C ILE A 24 -13.47 31.44 10.43
N ARG A 25 -14.47 31.21 9.56
CA ARG A 25 -15.56 32.14 9.13
C ARG A 25 -16.30 31.49 7.93
N ARG A 26 -17.62 31.52 7.79
CA ARG A 26 -18.76 32.06 8.56
C ARG A 26 -20.04 31.47 7.93
N ILE A 27 -21.01 31.19 8.79
CA ILE A 27 -22.39 30.75 8.53
C ILE A 27 -23.27 31.94 8.07
N ASN A 28 -24.31 31.67 7.27
CA ASN A 28 -25.71 32.16 7.41
C ASN A 28 -26.57 31.53 6.26
N SER A 29 -27.47 30.56 6.52
CA SER A 29 -28.92 30.68 6.84
C SER A 29 -29.74 31.39 5.74
N ASP A 30 -30.92 30.94 5.28
CA ASP A 30 -31.97 30.07 5.86
C ASP A 30 -32.96 29.56 4.75
N PRO A 31 -33.98 28.72 5.07
CA PRO A 31 -34.65 27.77 4.16
C PRO A 31 -36.07 28.17 3.73
N ALA A 32 -36.61 27.53 2.68
CA ALA A 32 -38.05 27.26 2.53
C ALA A 32 -38.39 26.31 1.35
N GLU A 33 -39.15 25.28 1.69
CA GLU A 33 -40.31 24.74 0.96
C GLU A 33 -40.19 23.82 -0.29
N THR A 34 -40.39 22.53 0.01
CA THR A 34 -41.49 21.64 -0.42
C THR A 34 -41.67 21.17 -1.89
N GLN A 35 -41.81 19.84 -1.99
CA GLN A 35 -42.60 19.02 -2.92
C GLN A 35 -41.91 18.33 -4.12
N SER A 36 -41.61 17.05 -3.87
CA SER A 36 -41.88 15.86 -4.70
C SER A 36 -41.48 15.84 -6.18
N ARG A 37 -40.56 14.91 -6.52
CA ARG A 37 -40.84 13.75 -7.41
C ARG A 37 -39.57 12.93 -7.69
N SER A 38 -39.63 11.67 -7.25
CA SER A 38 -39.11 10.46 -7.90
C SER A 38 -37.87 10.56 -8.81
N ALA A 39 -36.73 10.07 -8.33
CA ALA A 39 -35.78 9.31 -9.15
C ALA A 39 -34.91 8.44 -8.23
N THR A 40 -34.94 7.14 -8.48
CA THR A 40 -34.09 6.09 -7.91
C THR A 40 -32.63 6.39 -8.20
N ASP A 41 -31.88 6.86 -7.20
CA ASP A 41 -30.44 7.07 -7.31
C ASP A 41 -29.71 6.24 -6.25
N ASN A 42 -28.96 5.26 -6.73
CA ASN A 42 -28.14 4.34 -5.94
C ASN A 42 -26.97 5.09 -5.30
N ARG A 43 -27.24 5.79 -4.20
CA ARG A 43 -26.25 6.47 -3.38
C ARG A 43 -25.71 5.48 -2.35
N ILE A 44 -24.67 4.73 -2.70
CA ILE A 44 -23.83 4.05 -1.71
C ILE A 44 -23.01 5.15 -1.02
N SER A 45 -23.58 5.75 0.02
CA SER A 45 -22.87 6.55 1.00
C SER A 45 -21.91 5.63 1.75
N PHE A 46 -20.60 5.91 1.69
CA PHE A 46 -19.55 5.24 2.47
C PHE A 46 -19.54 5.68 3.94
N THR A 47 -20.73 5.93 4.47
CA THR A 47 -21.03 6.12 5.88
C THR A 47 -22.11 5.10 6.24
N SER A 48 -21.82 3.81 6.06
CA SER A 48 -22.62 2.78 6.73
C SER A 48 -21.98 2.56 8.09
N GLU A 49 -22.77 2.82 9.12
CA GLU A 49 -22.64 2.27 10.45
C GLU A 49 -22.19 0.80 10.34
N ASN A 50 -20.91 0.53 10.65
CA ASN A 50 -20.46 -0.82 10.95
C ASN A 50 -20.96 -1.16 12.35
N THR A 51 -22.26 -1.40 12.49
CA THR A 51 -22.86 -2.12 13.60
C THR A 51 -22.80 -3.62 13.32
N GLU A 52 -21.58 -4.14 13.11
CA GLU A 52 -21.28 -5.53 13.47
C GLU A 52 -20.45 -5.48 14.75
N THR A 53 -21.14 -5.31 15.88
CA THR A 53 -20.67 -5.84 17.17
C THR A 53 -20.78 -7.37 17.13
N GLY A 54 -20.12 -8.00 16.16
CA GLY A 54 -19.85 -9.42 16.17
C GLY A 54 -18.96 -9.68 17.37
N GLN A 55 -19.45 -10.46 18.33
CA GLN A 55 -18.75 -10.71 19.58
C GLN A 55 -17.32 -11.19 19.30
N ILE A 56 -16.34 -10.46 19.82
CA ILE A 56 -14.91 -10.81 19.82
C ILE A 56 -14.67 -12.27 20.25
N THR A 57 -15.60 -12.87 21.00
CA THR A 57 -15.59 -14.26 21.44
C THR A 57 -15.56 -15.31 20.34
N SER A 58 -15.97 -14.98 19.11
CA SER A 58 -16.01 -15.95 18.00
C SER A 58 -14.63 -16.35 17.45
N PHE A 59 -13.58 -15.60 17.77
CA PHE A 59 -12.24 -15.79 17.19
C PHE A 59 -11.25 -16.56 18.08
N PHE A 60 -11.59 -16.82 19.35
CA PHE A 60 -10.67 -17.46 20.29
C PHE A 60 -10.65 -18.99 20.12
N ALA A 61 -10.16 -19.45 18.97
CA ALA A 61 -9.73 -20.84 18.82
C ALA A 61 -8.38 -21.00 19.54
N VAL A 62 -8.29 -21.95 20.46
CA VAL A 62 -7.07 -22.25 21.22
C VAL A 62 -5.96 -22.71 20.27
N ARG A 63 -4.98 -21.84 19.98
CA ARG A 63 -3.78 -22.20 19.21
C ARG A 63 -2.77 -22.84 20.15
N LYS A 64 -2.49 -24.14 19.96
CA LYS A 64 -1.42 -24.84 20.70
C LYS A 64 -0.09 -24.70 19.96
N ARG A 65 1.00 -24.48 20.70
CA ARG A 65 2.38 -24.52 20.17
C ARG A 65 2.66 -25.96 19.71
N ARG A 66 3.14 -26.14 18.48
CA ARG A 66 3.65 -27.44 18.01
C ARG A 66 5.15 -27.49 18.30
N THR A 67 5.61 -28.55 18.97
CA THR A 67 7.05 -28.82 19.11
C THR A 67 7.62 -29.31 17.77
N SER A 68 8.92 -29.07 17.57
CA SER A 68 9.64 -28.97 16.29
C SER A 68 9.91 -30.28 15.54
N GLU A 69 9.26 -31.40 15.87
CA GLU A 69 9.64 -32.72 15.33
C GLU A 69 9.08 -33.03 13.92
N GLU A 70 8.10 -32.29 13.40
CA GLU A 70 7.53 -32.59 12.05
C GLU A 70 8.18 -31.81 10.89
N SER A 71 9.01 -30.80 11.17
CA SER A 71 9.53 -29.84 10.17
C SER A 71 10.70 -30.35 9.33
N ILE A 72 11.34 -31.45 9.70
CA ILE A 72 12.63 -31.86 9.11
C ILE A 72 12.47 -32.68 7.81
N SER A 73 11.25 -33.07 7.42
CA SER A 73 11.04 -33.98 6.28
C SER A 73 10.75 -33.33 4.92
N LEU A 74 10.54 -32.00 4.82
CA LEU A 74 10.06 -31.36 3.58
C LEU A 74 11.03 -30.38 2.89
N LEU A 75 12.22 -30.13 3.44
CA LEU A 75 13.21 -29.17 2.89
C LEU A 75 14.30 -29.79 2.00
N ASN A 76 14.19 -31.06 1.63
CA ASN A 76 15.11 -31.72 0.69
C ASN A 76 14.44 -32.00 -0.67
N GLY A 77 14.26 -30.96 -1.48
CA GLY A 77 13.72 -31.09 -2.83
C GLY A 77 14.22 -30.00 -3.79
N LYS A 78 15.15 -30.40 -4.66
CA LYS A 78 15.60 -29.70 -5.90
C LYS A 78 16.48 -28.44 -5.77
N LYS A 79 17.78 -28.72 -5.63
CA LYS A 79 18.87 -27.92 -6.23
C LYS A 79 18.86 -28.08 -7.76
N THR A 80 18.75 -26.96 -8.49
CA THR A 80 19.27 -26.79 -9.88
C THR A 80 19.45 -25.29 -10.13
N LYS A 81 20.65 -24.74 -9.93
CA LYS A 81 21.65 -24.36 -10.97
C LYS A 81 21.16 -23.35 -12.01
N ALA A 82 21.60 -22.10 -11.86
CA ALA A 82 22.21 -21.31 -12.94
C ALA A 82 23.12 -20.23 -12.32
N TYR A 83 24.43 -20.50 -12.36
CA TYR A 83 25.51 -19.54 -12.11
C TYR A 83 25.69 -18.64 -13.34
N GLY A 84 26.12 -17.40 -13.10
CA GLY A 84 26.63 -16.51 -14.13
C GLY A 84 27.41 -15.37 -13.50
N ALA A 85 28.57 -15.69 -12.93
CA ALA A 85 29.58 -14.72 -12.51
C ALA A 85 30.12 -13.94 -13.72
N LEU A 86 30.52 -12.68 -13.51
CA LEU A 86 31.76 -12.12 -14.04
C LEU A 86 32.12 -10.81 -13.32
N ASP A 87 33.42 -10.74 -13.01
CA ASP A 87 34.15 -9.87 -12.09
C ASP A 87 34.33 -8.39 -12.51
N PRO A 88 34.83 -7.54 -11.57
CA PRO A 88 35.10 -6.13 -11.77
C PRO A 88 36.51 -5.87 -12.32
N THR A 89 36.67 -4.90 -13.22
CA THR A 89 37.97 -4.25 -13.45
C THR A 89 37.79 -2.81 -13.91
N SER A 90 38.51 -1.94 -13.23
CA SER A 90 38.82 -0.57 -13.59
C SER A 90 39.49 -0.47 -14.97
N ILE A 91 39.26 0.64 -15.69
CA ILE A 91 40.27 1.37 -16.48
C ILE A 91 39.74 2.78 -16.72
N SER A 92 40.55 3.73 -16.26
CA SER A 92 40.51 5.16 -16.55
C SER A 92 40.95 5.41 -18.00
N SER A 93 40.24 6.27 -18.75
CA SER A 93 40.87 7.11 -19.77
C SER A 93 39.95 8.24 -20.21
N SER A 94 40.29 9.43 -19.73
CA SER A 94 40.29 10.72 -20.45
C SER A 94 39.84 10.73 -21.92
N ARG A 95 38.82 11.56 -22.19
CA ARG A 95 38.61 12.41 -23.38
C ARG A 95 37.51 13.42 -23.00
N LEU A 96 37.89 14.57 -22.44
CA LEU A 96 37.97 15.86 -23.14
C LEU A 96 36.67 16.22 -23.90
N VAL A 97 35.80 17.02 -23.23
CA VAL A 97 35.31 18.39 -23.60
C VAL A 97 34.73 18.54 -25.04
N PRO A 98 33.57 19.20 -25.27
CA PRO A 98 33.31 20.53 -24.73
C PRO A 98 31.93 20.87 -24.14
N CYS A 99 32.01 21.79 -23.19
CA CYS A 99 31.03 22.81 -22.86
C CYS A 99 30.16 23.22 -24.07
N CYS A 100 28.85 23.23 -23.89
CA CYS A 100 27.97 24.10 -24.67
C CYS A 100 27.42 25.17 -23.73
N ASN A 101 28.23 26.20 -23.50
CA ASN A 101 27.71 27.54 -23.28
C ASN A 101 27.19 28.02 -24.65
N PHE A 102 25.89 27.87 -24.90
CA PHE A 102 25.21 28.47 -26.06
C PHE A 102 23.77 28.81 -25.66
N PHE A 103 23.65 29.75 -24.71
CA PHE A 103 22.49 30.61 -24.54
C PHE A 103 22.99 32.04 -24.41
N ASP A 104 23.64 32.50 -25.48
CA ASP A 104 23.83 33.90 -25.88
C ASP A 104 24.13 33.81 -27.39
N ASP A 105 23.64 34.75 -28.21
CA ASP A 105 23.74 34.82 -29.69
C ASP A 105 22.58 34.24 -30.56
N LYS A 106 21.39 33.95 -30.00
CA LYS A 106 20.17 33.72 -30.81
C LYS A 106 19.17 34.88 -30.85
N GLU A 107 19.54 36.04 -30.35
CA GLU A 107 18.72 37.25 -30.45
C GLU A 107 18.72 37.83 -31.88
N ASN A 108 19.74 37.55 -32.71
CA ASN A 108 19.85 38.04 -34.10
C ASN A 108 19.31 37.09 -35.18
N ALA A 109 18.88 35.86 -34.81
CA ALA A 109 18.22 34.94 -35.74
C ALA A 109 16.69 35.10 -35.76
N LEU A 110 16.13 35.78 -34.75
CA LEU A 110 14.71 36.17 -34.71
C LEU A 110 14.44 37.44 -35.52
N GLU A 111 15.40 38.36 -35.65
CA GLU A 111 15.22 39.59 -36.46
C GLU A 111 15.03 39.33 -37.96
N ASN A 112 15.56 38.22 -38.50
CA ASN A 112 15.40 37.86 -39.92
C ASN A 112 14.17 36.98 -40.22
N VAL A 113 13.45 36.52 -39.18
CA VAL A 113 12.15 35.82 -39.32
C VAL A 113 10.97 36.79 -39.17
N VAL A 114 11.24 38.01 -38.66
CA VAL A 114 10.25 39.08 -38.47
C VAL A 114 9.76 39.70 -39.79
N GLN A 115 10.39 39.42 -40.94
CA GLN A 115 9.99 39.98 -42.25
C GLN A 115 9.12 39.05 -43.14
N VAL A 116 8.68 37.89 -42.66
CA VAL A 116 7.73 37.01 -43.38
C VAL A 116 6.60 36.54 -42.47
N VAL A 117 6.16 37.41 -41.56
CA VAL A 117 4.89 37.23 -40.84
C VAL A 117 3.92 38.24 -41.43
N PRO A 118 2.89 37.82 -42.18
CA PRO A 118 1.84 38.73 -42.62
C PRO A 118 1.26 39.44 -41.39
N ASP A 119 1.00 40.74 -41.48
CA ASP A 119 0.37 41.59 -40.45
C ASP A 119 -1.03 41.14 -39.99
N ALA A 120 -1.43 39.91 -40.30
CA ALA A 120 -2.53 39.21 -39.66
C ALA A 120 -1.98 38.32 -38.54
N VAL A 121 -1.58 38.93 -37.41
CA VAL A 121 -1.65 38.21 -36.13
C VAL A 121 -3.13 37.96 -35.90
N SER A 122 -3.63 36.84 -36.43
CA SER A 122 -5.00 36.43 -36.20
C SER A 122 -5.15 36.28 -34.68
N ASN A 123 -6.06 37.06 -34.08
CA ASN A 123 -6.46 36.98 -32.67
C ASN A 123 -7.23 35.67 -32.39
N THR A 124 -6.76 34.59 -32.99
CA THR A 124 -7.41 33.31 -33.01
C THR A 124 -6.84 32.45 -31.90
N SER A 125 -7.68 31.57 -31.38
CA SER A 125 -7.42 30.92 -30.09
C SER A 125 -6.21 29.95 -30.10
N LEU A 126 -5.64 29.67 -31.28
CA LEU A 126 -4.44 28.87 -31.51
C LEU A 126 -3.22 29.70 -31.97
N GLY A 127 -3.37 31.00 -32.23
CA GLY A 127 -2.32 31.84 -32.82
C GLY A 127 -1.76 31.25 -34.11
N PHE A 128 -0.43 31.25 -34.26
CA PHE A 128 0.27 30.70 -35.44
C PHE A 128 -0.07 29.22 -35.74
N PHE A 129 -0.46 28.43 -34.73
CA PHE A 129 -0.81 27.01 -34.96
C PHE A 129 -2.08 26.84 -35.78
N GLU A 130 -2.93 27.87 -35.87
CA GLU A 130 -4.14 27.79 -36.71
C GLU A 130 -3.82 27.79 -38.21
N MET A 131 -2.65 28.31 -38.59
CA MET A 131 -2.18 28.27 -39.98
C MET A 131 -1.76 26.85 -40.41
N LEU A 132 -1.57 25.93 -39.45
CA LEU A 132 -1.18 24.55 -39.74
C LEU A 132 -2.43 23.67 -39.95
N PRO A 133 -2.46 22.84 -41.01
CA PRO A 133 -3.40 21.73 -41.09
C PRO A 133 -3.38 20.89 -39.80
N PRO A 134 -4.53 20.44 -39.28
CA PRO A 134 -4.60 19.64 -38.07
C PRO A 134 -3.65 18.44 -38.06
N GLU A 135 -3.43 17.83 -39.24
CA GLU A 135 -2.52 16.70 -39.43
C GLU A 135 -1.07 17.06 -39.11
N LEU A 136 -0.60 18.23 -39.55
CA LEU A 136 0.75 18.69 -39.25
C LEU A 136 0.91 19.00 -37.77
N LEU A 137 -0.13 19.54 -37.12
CA LEU A 137 -0.12 19.77 -35.68
C LEU A 137 0.03 18.47 -34.90
N TYR A 138 -0.66 17.40 -35.31
CA TYR A 138 -0.53 16.08 -34.67
C TYR A 138 0.82 15.42 -34.93
N VAL A 139 1.39 15.58 -36.12
CA VAL A 139 2.76 15.14 -36.43
C VAL A 139 3.78 15.90 -35.57
N MET A 140 3.58 17.19 -35.34
CA MET A 140 4.40 17.95 -34.39
C MET A 140 4.28 17.38 -32.98
N PHE A 141 3.06 17.10 -32.51
CA PHE A 141 2.85 16.50 -31.18
C PHE A 141 3.57 15.16 -31.03
N ASP A 142 3.58 14.31 -32.05
CA ASP A 142 4.32 13.02 -32.03
C ASP A 142 5.83 13.19 -31.77
N ASN A 143 6.42 14.32 -32.13
CA ASN A 143 7.86 14.59 -31.97
C ASN A 143 8.21 15.40 -30.70
N ILE A 144 7.21 15.98 -30.02
CA ILE A 144 7.42 16.76 -28.80
C ILE A 144 7.39 15.82 -27.58
N PRO A 145 8.43 15.81 -26.72
CA PRO A 145 8.43 15.03 -25.48
C PRO A 145 7.17 15.23 -24.64
N VAL A 146 6.65 14.17 -24.02
CA VAL A 146 5.37 14.17 -23.27
C VAL A 146 5.30 15.29 -22.22
N LEU A 147 6.39 15.58 -21.53
CA LEU A 147 6.45 16.65 -20.53
C LEU A 147 6.37 18.06 -21.13
N GLN A 148 6.88 18.25 -22.34
CA GLN A 148 6.71 19.50 -23.08
C GLN A 148 5.29 19.60 -23.65
N LEU A 149 4.71 18.48 -24.09
CA LEU A 149 3.31 18.42 -24.52
C LEU A 149 2.36 18.78 -23.35
N LYS A 150 2.68 18.37 -22.12
CA LYS A 150 1.99 18.81 -20.90
C LYS A 150 2.05 20.33 -20.74
N GLN A 151 3.21 20.96 -20.95
CA GLN A 151 3.35 22.42 -20.87
C GLN A 151 2.51 23.13 -21.94
N LEU A 152 2.50 22.61 -23.19
CA LEU A 152 1.64 23.12 -24.26
C LEU A 152 0.16 22.96 -23.93
N CYS A 153 -0.22 21.84 -23.32
CA CYS A 153 -1.60 21.58 -22.90
C CYS A 153 -2.10 22.56 -21.82
N LEU A 154 -1.19 23.17 -21.05
CA LEU A 154 -1.49 24.13 -19.99
C LEU A 154 -1.42 25.60 -20.46
N SER A 155 -0.97 25.88 -21.69
CA SER A 155 -0.78 27.25 -22.17
C SER A 155 -2.05 27.90 -22.73
N SER A 156 -2.98 27.11 -23.30
CA SER A 156 -4.26 27.59 -23.84
C SER A 156 -5.32 26.50 -23.78
N SER A 157 -6.58 26.87 -23.57
CA SER A 157 -7.73 25.95 -23.62
C SER A 157 -7.92 25.32 -25.01
N THR A 158 -7.57 26.03 -26.09
CA THR A 158 -7.67 25.47 -27.44
C THR A 158 -6.56 24.48 -27.73
N LEU A 159 -5.33 24.76 -27.28
CA LEU A 159 -4.25 23.77 -27.35
C LEU A 159 -4.57 22.55 -26.49
N ASN A 160 -5.15 22.75 -25.31
CA ASN A 160 -5.65 21.67 -24.47
C ASN A 160 -6.63 20.77 -25.22
N ALA A 161 -7.62 21.35 -25.91
CA ALA A 161 -8.58 20.61 -26.73
C ALA A 161 -7.87 19.83 -27.86
N LYS A 162 -6.91 20.43 -28.55
CA LYS A 162 -6.13 19.76 -29.61
C LYS A 162 -5.26 18.62 -29.09
N VAL A 163 -4.66 18.78 -27.91
CA VAL A 163 -3.92 17.69 -27.26
C VAL A 163 -4.86 16.58 -26.80
N CYS A 164 -6.06 16.89 -26.31
CA CYS A 164 -7.09 15.88 -26.00
C CYS A 164 -7.55 15.10 -27.25
N GLU A 165 -7.74 15.79 -28.37
CA GLU A 165 -8.03 15.20 -29.68
C GLU A 165 -6.90 14.26 -30.10
N TYR A 166 -5.65 14.73 -30.03
CA TYR A 166 -4.45 13.93 -30.29
C TYR A 166 -4.41 12.67 -29.44
N ILE A 167 -4.54 12.77 -28.12
CA ILE A 167 -4.53 11.60 -27.21
C ILE A 167 -5.60 10.56 -27.58
N SER A 168 -6.70 10.99 -28.20
CA SER A 168 -7.76 10.12 -28.69
C SER A 168 -7.41 9.39 -30.00
N MET A 169 -6.44 9.87 -30.80
CA MET A 169 -6.03 9.30 -32.09
C MET A 169 -5.29 7.95 -32.01
N ALA A 170 -5.47 7.09 -33.01
CA ALA A 170 -4.80 5.79 -33.06
C ALA A 170 -3.24 5.87 -33.10
N SER A 171 -2.66 6.94 -33.66
CA SER A 171 -1.20 7.17 -33.67
C SER A 171 -0.62 7.24 -32.25
N THR A 172 -1.29 7.92 -31.33
CA THR A 172 -0.83 8.09 -29.95
C THR A 172 -0.72 6.76 -29.20
N ARG A 173 -1.53 5.76 -29.55
CA ARG A 173 -1.39 4.40 -29.00
C ARG A 173 -0.02 3.80 -29.34
N ARG A 174 0.45 3.98 -30.58
CA ARG A 174 1.78 3.48 -31.01
C ARG A 174 2.88 4.19 -30.25
N ARG A 175 2.75 5.50 -30.07
CA ARG A 175 3.69 6.29 -29.28
C ARG A 175 3.73 5.83 -27.82
N PHE A 176 2.56 5.76 -27.17
CA PHE A 176 2.47 5.28 -25.78
C PHE A 176 3.10 3.89 -25.62
N PHE A 177 2.79 2.96 -26.53
CA PHE A 177 3.38 1.61 -26.53
C PHE A 177 4.91 1.62 -26.72
N THR A 178 5.42 2.46 -27.62
CA THR A 178 6.86 2.56 -27.89
C THR A 178 7.61 3.15 -26.69
N GLU A 179 7.09 4.23 -26.11
CA GLU A 179 7.71 4.88 -24.96
C GLU A 179 7.64 4.02 -23.70
N THR A 180 6.52 3.32 -23.46
CA THR A 180 6.35 2.45 -22.28
C THR A 180 6.97 1.05 -22.42
N GLY A 181 7.34 0.64 -23.63
CA GLY A 181 7.99 -0.65 -23.90
C GLY A 181 9.45 -0.72 -23.41
N ALA A 182 10.10 0.43 -23.24
CA ALA A 182 11.39 0.49 -22.56
C ALA A 182 11.16 0.32 -21.05
N ALA A 183 11.45 -0.88 -20.52
CA ALA A 183 11.28 -1.18 -19.10
C ALA A 183 12.14 -0.25 -18.23
N TYR A 184 11.53 0.80 -17.68
CA TYR A 184 12.18 1.71 -16.75
C TYR A 184 12.00 1.19 -15.32
N TYR A 185 13.09 0.66 -14.76
CA TYR A 185 13.20 0.26 -13.35
C TYR A 185 13.80 1.38 -12.48
N GLY A 186 13.74 2.64 -12.91
CA GLY A 186 14.30 3.77 -12.17
C GLY A 186 13.33 4.43 -11.20
N ASP A 187 13.79 5.52 -10.58
CA ASP A 187 13.12 6.22 -9.48
C ASP A 187 11.62 6.47 -9.70
N PHE A 188 10.86 6.13 -8.66
CA PHE A 188 9.45 6.48 -8.52
C PHE A 188 9.27 8.00 -8.65
N GLU A 189 8.28 8.41 -9.44
CA GLU A 189 8.02 9.82 -9.80
C GLU A 189 9.10 10.54 -10.61
N SER A 190 9.99 9.80 -11.28
CA SER A 190 10.92 10.44 -12.20
C SER A 190 10.21 10.96 -13.45
N ALA A 191 10.55 12.18 -13.87
CA ALA A 191 10.25 12.70 -15.21
C ALA A 191 10.72 11.76 -16.35
N LYS A 192 11.63 10.82 -16.05
CA LYS A 192 12.12 9.79 -16.98
C LYS A 192 11.20 8.57 -17.10
N ASP A 193 10.27 8.35 -16.17
CA ASP A 193 9.30 7.26 -16.26
C ASP A 193 8.18 7.63 -17.25
N PRO A 194 8.05 6.91 -18.38
CA PRO A 194 7.04 7.19 -19.38
C PRO A 194 5.62 7.17 -18.80
N PHE A 195 5.30 6.17 -17.97
CA PHE A 195 3.96 6.07 -17.39
C PHE A 195 3.60 7.27 -16.51
N TYR A 196 4.53 7.72 -15.66
CA TYR A 196 4.36 8.93 -14.87
C TYR A 196 4.17 10.17 -15.76
N ALA A 197 5.01 10.35 -16.79
CA ALA A 197 4.91 11.48 -17.71
C ALA A 197 3.55 11.52 -18.43
N TRP A 198 3.06 10.37 -18.89
CA TRP A 198 1.72 10.24 -19.48
C TRP A 198 0.61 10.56 -18.47
N GLY A 199 0.72 10.10 -17.22
CA GLY A 199 -0.23 10.46 -16.17
C GLY A 199 -0.30 11.97 -15.89
N MET A 200 0.86 12.64 -15.89
CA MET A 200 0.94 14.10 -15.77
C MET A 200 0.32 14.83 -16.97
N LEU A 201 0.48 14.29 -18.19
CA LEU A 201 -0.16 14.82 -19.38
C LEU A 201 -1.68 14.68 -19.30
N LEU A 202 -2.18 13.48 -18.96
CA LEU A 202 -3.62 13.23 -18.79
C LEU A 202 -4.23 14.16 -17.74
N LYS A 203 -3.50 14.42 -16.65
CA LYS A 203 -3.91 15.41 -15.64
C LYS A 203 -4.05 16.81 -16.24
N ALA A 204 -3.05 17.26 -17.01
CA ALA A 204 -3.07 18.55 -17.67
C ALA A 204 -4.23 18.67 -18.68
N CYS A 205 -4.49 17.62 -19.46
CA CYS A 205 -5.64 17.55 -20.36
C CYS A 205 -6.97 17.68 -19.60
N SER A 206 -7.06 17.11 -18.39
CA SER A 206 -8.28 17.12 -17.61
C SER A 206 -8.59 18.43 -16.88
N ILE A 207 -7.69 19.43 -16.92
CA ILE A 207 -7.80 20.65 -16.09
C ILE A 207 -9.06 21.48 -16.39
N VAL A 208 -9.56 21.44 -17.62
CA VAL A 208 -10.79 22.14 -18.06
C VAL A 208 -12.02 21.24 -18.04
N MET A 209 -11.88 19.98 -17.64
CA MET A 209 -12.96 19.01 -17.60
C MET A 209 -13.65 19.03 -16.24
N SER A 210 -14.93 18.66 -16.21
CA SER A 210 -15.57 18.29 -14.95
C SER A 210 -14.88 17.05 -14.36
N PHE A 211 -14.98 16.88 -13.05
CA PHE A 211 -14.42 15.72 -12.35
C PHE A 211 -14.94 14.38 -12.90
N HIS A 212 -16.20 14.31 -13.34
CA HIS A 212 -16.73 13.11 -13.99
C HIS A 212 -16.10 12.89 -15.38
N SER A 213 -16.00 13.96 -16.18
CA SER A 213 -15.42 13.89 -17.52
C SER A 213 -13.94 13.52 -17.51
N SER A 214 -13.18 13.95 -16.49
CA SER A 214 -11.77 13.58 -16.33
C SER A 214 -11.61 12.07 -16.12
N HIS A 215 -12.47 11.43 -15.33
CA HIS A 215 -12.47 9.98 -15.11
C HIS A 215 -12.85 9.21 -16.38
N VAL A 216 -13.84 9.70 -17.12
CA VAL A 216 -14.23 9.11 -18.41
C VAL A 216 -13.09 9.21 -19.43
N PHE A 217 -12.37 10.35 -19.44
CA PHE A 217 -11.21 10.56 -20.30
C PHE A 217 -10.08 9.57 -19.96
N LEU A 218 -9.74 9.43 -18.67
CA LEU A 218 -8.76 8.45 -18.20
C LEU A 218 -9.19 7.01 -18.55
N ALA A 219 -10.45 6.65 -18.35
CA ALA A 219 -10.98 5.33 -18.66
C ALA A 219 -10.86 5.02 -20.17
N LYS A 220 -11.18 5.97 -21.05
CA LYS A 220 -11.02 5.82 -22.51
C LYS A 220 -9.56 5.60 -22.88
N PHE A 221 -8.63 6.35 -22.27
CA PHE A 221 -7.20 6.18 -22.49
C PHE A 221 -6.72 4.80 -22.04
N PHE A 222 -7.14 4.32 -20.86
CA PHE A 222 -6.81 2.98 -20.37
C PHE A 222 -7.35 1.89 -21.30
N ILE A 223 -8.65 1.93 -21.64
CA ILE A 223 -9.31 0.91 -22.49
C ILE A 223 -8.65 0.81 -23.87
N LYS A 224 -8.27 1.95 -24.46
CA LYS A 224 -7.55 2.01 -25.74
C LYS A 224 -6.18 1.33 -25.67
N ASN A 225 -5.53 1.38 -24.52
CA ASN A 225 -4.18 0.87 -24.27
C ASN A 225 -4.17 -0.43 -23.44
N LYS A 226 -5.31 -1.09 -23.24
CA LYS A 226 -5.49 -2.27 -22.36
C LYS A 226 -4.61 -3.50 -22.68
N LYS A 227 -3.95 -3.52 -23.83
CA LYS A 227 -3.03 -4.60 -24.21
C LYS A 227 -1.67 -4.50 -23.51
N ILE A 228 -1.37 -3.36 -22.88
CA ILE A 228 -0.13 -3.16 -22.14
C ILE A 228 -0.33 -3.74 -20.74
N ASP A 229 0.24 -4.92 -20.54
CA ASP A 229 0.22 -5.67 -19.29
C ASP A 229 1.36 -5.21 -18.37
N ASN A 230 1.24 -3.97 -17.88
CA ASN A 230 2.16 -3.39 -16.92
C ASN A 230 1.36 -2.65 -15.84
N TRP A 231 0.81 -3.43 -14.90
CA TRP A 231 -0.05 -2.90 -13.84
C TRP A 231 0.66 -1.86 -12.98
N CYS A 232 1.93 -2.08 -12.64
CA CYS A 232 2.76 -1.14 -11.88
C CYS A 232 2.97 0.19 -12.63
N GLY A 233 3.19 0.13 -13.94
CA GLY A 233 3.27 1.32 -14.79
C GLY A 233 1.95 2.09 -14.80
N TRP A 234 0.82 1.39 -14.98
CA TRP A 234 -0.49 2.01 -14.86
C TRP A 234 -0.75 2.64 -13.49
N GLY A 235 -0.29 2.01 -12.41
CA GLY A 235 -0.32 2.61 -11.07
C GLY A 235 0.40 3.95 -11.02
N ARG A 236 1.63 4.03 -11.52
CA ARG A 236 2.38 5.30 -11.61
C ARG A 236 1.68 6.35 -12.47
N CYS A 237 1.04 5.94 -13.56
CA CYS A 237 0.21 6.82 -14.37
C CYS A 237 -0.99 7.37 -13.57
N PHE A 238 -1.68 6.54 -12.79
CA PHE A 238 -2.82 6.98 -11.96
C PHE A 238 -2.37 7.88 -10.81
N MET A 239 -1.24 7.58 -10.16
CA MET A 239 -0.68 8.43 -9.10
C MET A 239 -0.27 9.81 -9.62
N ALA A 240 0.36 9.88 -10.80
CA ALA A 240 0.63 11.14 -11.47
C ALA A 240 -0.66 11.90 -11.79
N PHE A 241 -1.71 11.20 -12.23
CA PHE A 241 -3.01 11.78 -12.56
C PHE A 241 -3.69 12.43 -11.34
N CYS A 242 -3.67 11.78 -10.18
CA CYS A 242 -4.25 12.30 -8.94
C CYS A 242 -3.26 13.04 -8.03
N LYS A 243 -2.05 13.37 -8.51
CA LYS A 243 -1.04 14.03 -7.67
C LYS A 243 -1.61 15.31 -7.04
N GLY A 244 -1.58 15.45 -5.71
CA GLY A 244 -2.11 16.62 -5.01
C GLY A 244 -3.65 16.71 -4.93
N TRP A 245 -4.36 15.63 -5.24
CA TRP A 245 -5.78 15.50 -4.93
C TRP A 245 -6.00 15.18 -3.45
N THR A 246 -7.18 15.51 -2.94
CA THR A 246 -7.62 15.13 -1.59
C THR A 246 -7.96 13.65 -1.51
N HIS A 247 -7.98 13.07 -0.30
CA HIS A 247 -8.37 11.67 -0.11
C HIS A 247 -9.75 11.32 -0.69
N ASN A 248 -10.73 12.24 -0.59
CA ASN A 248 -12.06 12.04 -1.15
C ASN A 248 -12.03 11.92 -2.68
N GLU A 249 -11.24 12.77 -3.35
CA GLU A 249 -11.07 12.74 -4.80
C GLU A 249 -10.32 11.47 -5.25
N CYS A 250 -9.28 11.07 -4.51
CA CYS A 250 -8.55 9.82 -4.73
C CYS A 250 -9.46 8.58 -4.56
N GLU A 251 -10.39 8.59 -3.60
CA GLU A 251 -11.37 7.52 -3.43
C GLU A 251 -12.33 7.45 -4.63
N MET A 252 -12.77 8.58 -5.17
CA MET A 252 -13.61 8.57 -6.37
C MET A 252 -12.84 8.04 -7.59
N LEU A 253 -11.56 8.38 -7.72
CA LEU A 253 -10.68 7.81 -8.73
C LEU A 253 -10.51 6.30 -8.54
N PHE A 254 -10.26 5.84 -7.31
CA PHE A 254 -10.17 4.43 -6.95
C PHE A 254 -11.40 3.67 -7.48
N ARG A 255 -12.61 4.14 -7.15
CA ARG A 255 -13.86 3.51 -7.62
C ARG A 255 -13.97 3.50 -9.15
N ALA A 256 -13.53 4.57 -9.81
CA ALA A 256 -13.50 4.63 -11.28
C ALA A 256 -12.53 3.60 -11.87
N VAL A 257 -11.29 3.54 -11.37
CA VAL A 257 -10.27 2.57 -11.77
C VAL A 257 -10.76 1.14 -11.57
N MET A 258 -11.30 0.82 -10.40
CA MET A 258 -11.86 -0.49 -10.11
C MET A 258 -12.98 -0.90 -11.09
N ARG A 259 -13.77 0.05 -11.56
CA ARG A 259 -14.84 -0.16 -12.55
C ARG A 259 -14.29 -0.35 -13.97
N PHE A 260 -13.47 0.56 -14.48
CA PHE A 260 -13.05 0.53 -15.88
C PHE A 260 -11.95 -0.51 -16.18
N THR A 261 -11.21 -0.95 -15.16
CA THR A 261 -10.23 -2.06 -15.29
C THR A 261 -10.88 -3.44 -15.19
N GLY A 262 -12.17 -3.50 -14.82
CA GLY A 262 -12.90 -4.75 -14.59
C GLY A 262 -12.59 -5.43 -13.25
N LEU A 263 -11.75 -4.83 -12.40
CA LEU A 263 -11.36 -5.40 -11.11
C LEU A 263 -12.54 -5.71 -10.20
N ASN A 264 -13.57 -4.85 -10.16
CA ASN A 264 -14.78 -5.12 -9.39
C ASN A 264 -15.45 -6.45 -9.78
N GLY A 265 -15.47 -6.79 -11.07
CA GLY A 265 -16.05 -8.04 -11.55
C GLY A 265 -15.23 -9.26 -11.14
N ILE A 266 -13.90 -9.18 -11.26
CA ILE A 266 -12.97 -10.26 -10.87
C ILE A 266 -13.02 -10.48 -9.35
N LEU A 267 -13.02 -9.38 -8.59
CA LEU A 267 -13.08 -9.40 -7.13
C LEU A 267 -14.37 -10.05 -6.63
N ASN A 268 -15.55 -9.59 -7.10
CA ASN A 268 -16.84 -10.16 -6.70
C ASN A 268 -16.95 -11.67 -7.05
N ARG A 269 -16.41 -12.08 -8.20
CA ARG A 269 -16.39 -13.49 -8.61
C ARG A 269 -15.48 -14.35 -7.71
N THR A 270 -14.38 -13.80 -7.23
CA THR A 270 -13.39 -14.53 -6.43
C THR A 270 -13.80 -14.59 -4.95
N MET A 271 -14.27 -13.47 -4.38
CA MET A 271 -14.66 -13.36 -2.96
C MET A 271 -15.97 -14.09 -2.60
N SER A 272 -16.73 -14.56 -3.59
CA SER A 272 -17.98 -15.31 -3.37
C SER A 272 -17.76 -16.83 -3.21
N ARG A 273 -16.52 -17.31 -3.34
CA ARG A 273 -16.18 -18.72 -3.23
C ARG A 273 -15.11 -18.97 -2.16
N LYS A 274 -14.95 -20.24 -1.79
CA LYS A 274 -13.89 -20.68 -0.88
C LYS A 274 -12.52 -20.34 -1.48
N VAL A 275 -11.54 -20.02 -0.62
CA VAL A 275 -10.12 -19.88 -1.00
C VAL A 275 -9.64 -21.05 -1.85
N LYS A 276 -8.67 -20.81 -2.73
CA LYS A 276 -8.12 -21.80 -3.69
C LYS A 276 -9.05 -22.17 -4.85
N SER A 277 -10.34 -21.78 -4.82
CA SER A 277 -11.28 -22.13 -5.91
C SER A 277 -10.91 -21.50 -7.26
N TYR A 278 -10.27 -20.34 -7.24
CA TYR A 278 -9.85 -19.60 -8.43
C TYR A 278 -8.44 -19.02 -8.27
N SER A 279 -7.44 -19.89 -8.07
CA SER A 279 -6.03 -19.49 -7.87
C SER A 279 -5.54 -18.47 -8.90
N HIS A 280 -5.82 -18.68 -10.18
CA HIS A 280 -5.47 -17.74 -11.25
C HIS A 280 -6.08 -16.34 -11.08
N LEU A 281 -7.33 -16.24 -10.62
CA LEU A 281 -7.98 -14.94 -10.36
C LEU A 281 -7.44 -14.30 -9.08
N GLU A 282 -7.10 -15.10 -8.06
CA GLU A 282 -6.47 -14.59 -6.83
C GLU A 282 -5.13 -13.90 -7.16
N ILE A 283 -4.31 -14.53 -8.01
CA ILE A 283 -3.03 -13.98 -8.46
C ILE A 283 -3.21 -12.77 -9.37
N GLU A 284 -4.20 -12.79 -10.26
CA GLU A 284 -4.54 -11.64 -11.09
C GLU A 284 -5.00 -10.43 -10.24
N ILE A 285 -5.82 -10.67 -9.22
CA ILE A 285 -6.23 -9.65 -8.24
C ILE A 285 -5.00 -9.09 -7.53
N ARG A 286 -4.12 -9.96 -7.02
CA ARG A 286 -2.87 -9.56 -6.36
C ARG A 286 -2.04 -8.65 -7.25
N ALA A 287 -1.73 -9.09 -8.48
CA ALA A 287 -0.88 -8.37 -9.41
C ALA A 287 -1.46 -6.99 -9.76
N ARG A 288 -2.77 -6.93 -10.05
CA ARG A 288 -3.44 -5.69 -10.43
C ARG A 288 -3.61 -4.72 -9.26
N LEU A 289 -4.03 -5.18 -8.08
CA LEU A 289 -4.21 -4.29 -6.91
C LEU A 289 -2.86 -3.76 -6.41
N ARG A 290 -1.84 -4.63 -6.32
CA ARG A 290 -0.48 -4.18 -5.97
C ARG A 290 0.05 -3.19 -7.01
N GLY A 291 -0.07 -3.53 -8.30
CA GLY A 291 0.43 -2.69 -9.38
C GLY A 291 -0.27 -1.34 -9.49
N PHE A 292 -1.60 -1.30 -9.39
CA PHE A 292 -2.34 -0.04 -9.54
C PHE A 292 -2.21 0.89 -8.33
N PHE A 293 -2.10 0.35 -7.11
CA PHE A 293 -2.31 1.16 -5.90
C PHE A 293 -1.22 1.07 -4.85
N LEU A 294 -0.40 0.00 -4.80
CA LEU A 294 0.53 -0.23 -3.67
C LEU A 294 2.01 -0.13 -4.06
N SER A 295 2.37 -0.39 -5.32
CA SER A 295 3.77 -0.41 -5.77
C SER A 295 4.47 0.96 -5.73
N CYS A 296 3.74 2.05 -5.51
CA CYS A 296 4.28 3.42 -5.59
C CYS A 296 4.60 4.03 -4.22
N TRP A 297 4.24 3.37 -3.11
CA TRP A 297 4.12 4.03 -1.81
C TRP A 297 4.98 3.41 -0.69
N GLU A 298 5.96 2.57 -1.02
CA GLU A 298 6.80 1.90 -0.01
C GLU A 298 7.54 2.87 0.94
N LYS A 299 7.63 4.16 0.59
CA LYS A 299 8.27 5.20 1.41
C LYS A 299 7.30 6.11 2.17
N ASN A 300 5.98 5.99 1.94
CA ASN A 300 4.97 6.85 2.56
C ASN A 300 3.89 5.99 3.23
N ASP A 301 4.10 5.71 4.51
CA ASP A 301 3.21 4.90 5.35
C ASP A 301 1.76 5.39 5.35
N GLU A 302 1.54 6.72 5.29
CA GLU A 302 0.20 7.31 5.30
C GLU A 302 -0.54 7.00 3.99
N SER A 303 0.07 7.31 2.85
CA SER A 303 -0.54 7.02 1.54
C SER A 303 -0.71 5.52 1.34
N TYR A 304 0.27 4.72 1.77
CA TYR A 304 0.18 3.26 1.75
C TYR A 304 -1.02 2.76 2.57
N GLY A 305 -1.16 3.25 3.81
CA GLY A 305 -2.30 2.95 4.68
C GLY A 305 -3.64 3.35 4.09
N PHE A 306 -3.73 4.55 3.48
CA PHE A 306 -4.94 5.03 2.80
C PHE A 306 -5.38 4.09 1.68
N TRP A 307 -4.47 3.69 0.78
CA TRP A 307 -4.80 2.82 -0.35
C TRP A 307 -5.20 1.42 0.11
N ILE A 308 -4.51 0.84 1.09
CA ILE A 308 -4.91 -0.46 1.66
C ILE A 308 -6.29 -0.36 2.31
N SER A 309 -6.56 0.69 3.07
CA SER A 309 -7.88 0.94 3.66
C SER A 309 -8.98 0.97 2.61
N LEU A 310 -8.78 1.66 1.48
CA LEU A 310 -9.75 1.67 0.39
C LEU A 310 -9.95 0.28 -0.23
N ILE A 311 -8.86 -0.45 -0.46
CA ILE A 311 -8.90 -1.79 -1.05
C ILE A 311 -9.69 -2.75 -0.16
N LEU A 312 -9.37 -2.83 1.13
CA LEU A 312 -10.06 -3.75 2.04
C LEU A 312 -11.53 -3.37 2.22
N ARG A 313 -11.87 -2.07 2.27
CA ARG A 313 -13.25 -1.59 2.37
C ARG A 313 -14.10 -1.83 1.12
N THR A 314 -13.54 -2.40 0.05
CA THR A 314 -14.36 -2.98 -1.03
C THR A 314 -15.17 -4.19 -0.55
N GLN A 315 -14.73 -4.84 0.52
CA GLN A 315 -15.38 -5.99 1.14
C GLN A 315 -16.16 -5.57 2.38
N LYS A 316 -17.37 -6.13 2.53
CA LYS A 316 -18.31 -5.76 3.61
C LYS A 316 -18.04 -6.48 4.92
N THR A 317 -17.67 -7.76 4.83
CA THR A 317 -17.47 -8.62 6.00
C THR A 317 -16.00 -8.69 6.37
N ILE A 318 -15.70 -8.84 7.66
CA ILE A 318 -14.32 -9.01 8.13
C ILE A 318 -13.65 -10.22 7.48
N SER A 319 -14.41 -11.30 7.24
CA SER A 319 -13.87 -12.51 6.61
C SER A 319 -13.40 -12.28 5.18
N GLN A 320 -14.19 -11.57 4.38
CA GLN A 320 -13.78 -11.18 3.04
C GLN A 320 -12.62 -10.17 3.05
N GLN A 321 -12.56 -9.28 4.05
CA GLN A 321 -11.42 -8.38 4.23
C GLN A 321 -10.13 -9.15 4.53
N GLY A 322 -10.19 -10.15 5.42
CA GLY A 322 -9.07 -11.03 5.73
C GLY A 322 -8.64 -11.89 4.54
N GLN A 323 -9.59 -12.47 3.80
CA GLN A 323 -9.32 -13.20 2.56
C GLN A 323 -8.63 -12.30 1.53
N LEU A 324 -9.14 -11.10 1.29
CA LEU A 324 -8.54 -10.15 0.36
C LEU A 324 -7.15 -9.71 0.82
N PHE A 325 -6.96 -9.49 2.12
CA PHE A 325 -5.66 -9.17 2.69
C PHE A 325 -4.64 -10.28 2.41
N MET A 326 -5.01 -11.54 2.62
CA MET A 326 -4.15 -12.68 2.31
C MET A 326 -3.92 -12.83 0.82
N ILE A 327 -4.93 -12.56 -0.02
CA ILE A 327 -4.74 -12.50 -1.47
C ILE A 327 -3.75 -11.42 -1.85
N ILE A 328 -3.70 -10.28 -1.18
CA ILE A 328 -2.74 -9.24 -1.52
C ILE A 328 -1.37 -9.56 -0.96
N PHE A 329 -1.23 -10.01 0.29
CA PHE A 329 0.04 -10.03 1.03
C PHE A 329 0.57 -11.40 1.44
N GLY A 330 -0.26 -12.44 1.37
CA GLY A 330 0.12 -13.78 1.79
C GLY A 330 1.25 -14.40 0.94
N PRO A 331 1.94 -15.42 1.45
CA PRO A 331 3.06 -16.06 0.77
C PRO A 331 2.67 -16.67 -0.58
N LEU A 332 3.67 -16.89 -1.43
CA LEU A 332 3.55 -17.55 -2.73
C LEU A 332 4.27 -18.91 -2.69
N LYS A 333 3.75 -19.85 -3.48
CA LYS A 333 4.45 -21.06 -3.89
C LYS A 333 4.24 -21.30 -5.38
N LEU A 334 5.04 -22.17 -5.95
CA LEU A 334 4.79 -22.72 -7.29
C LEU A 334 3.91 -23.95 -7.15
N ASP A 335 2.89 -24.07 -7.99
CA ASP A 335 2.12 -25.30 -8.14
C ASP A 335 2.85 -26.31 -9.05
N ASP A 336 2.21 -27.46 -9.29
CA ASP A 336 2.78 -28.54 -10.12
C ASP A 336 3.05 -28.09 -11.57
N ASP A 337 2.36 -27.06 -12.06
CA ASP A 337 2.49 -26.48 -13.39
C ASP A 337 3.51 -25.32 -13.43
N ASN A 338 4.27 -25.09 -12.35
CA ASN A 338 5.17 -23.93 -12.15
C ASN A 338 4.46 -22.58 -12.25
N CYS A 339 3.16 -22.53 -11.97
CA CYS A 339 2.42 -21.28 -11.83
C CYS A 339 2.48 -20.80 -10.38
N GLU A 340 2.64 -19.49 -10.21
CA GLU A 340 2.56 -18.86 -8.89
C GLU A 340 1.14 -19.00 -8.34
N VAL A 341 1.02 -19.48 -7.11
CA VAL A 341 -0.24 -19.56 -6.36
C VAL A 341 -0.01 -19.11 -4.92
N ILE A 342 -1.07 -18.66 -4.25
CA ILE A 342 -0.98 -18.26 -2.84
C ILE A 342 -0.78 -19.51 -1.98
N ASP A 343 0.23 -19.49 -1.12
CA ASP A 343 0.45 -20.57 -0.16
C ASP A 343 -0.36 -20.36 1.12
N TRP A 344 -1.61 -20.79 1.07
CA TRP A 344 -2.52 -20.71 2.22
C TRP A 344 -2.14 -21.61 3.41
N ASP A 345 -1.15 -22.49 3.25
CA ASP A 345 -0.83 -23.54 4.23
C ASP A 345 0.53 -23.33 4.91
N LEU A 346 1.43 -22.51 4.33
CA LEU A 346 2.78 -22.26 4.86
C LEU A 346 2.76 -21.82 6.33
N LEU A 347 1.94 -20.81 6.64
CA LEU A 347 1.93 -20.17 7.95
C LEU A 347 1.23 -21.00 9.02
N SER A 348 0.42 -22.00 8.63
CA SER A 348 -0.22 -22.95 9.54
C SER A 348 0.62 -24.21 9.78
N ASN A 349 1.44 -24.60 8.81
CA ASN A 349 2.17 -25.86 8.85
C ASN A 349 3.63 -25.71 9.31
N THR A 350 4.24 -24.55 9.10
CA THR A 350 5.67 -24.33 9.35
C THR A 350 5.89 -23.07 10.19
N SER A 351 6.62 -23.18 11.31
CA SER A 351 7.11 -22.00 12.04
C SER A 351 8.36 -21.44 11.35
N ILE A 352 8.35 -20.14 11.06
CA ILE A 352 9.48 -19.45 10.40
C ILE A 352 10.41 -18.89 11.49
N GLU A 353 11.49 -19.60 11.77
CA GLU A 353 12.44 -19.25 12.84
C GLU A 353 13.41 -18.14 12.41
N ASP A 354 13.92 -18.19 11.16
CA ASP A 354 14.90 -17.23 10.66
C ASP A 354 14.27 -15.83 10.50
N ARG A 355 14.93 -14.84 11.11
CA ARG A 355 14.45 -13.45 11.10
C ARG A 355 14.36 -12.86 9.70
N ARG A 356 15.34 -13.13 8.82
CA ARG A 356 15.35 -12.53 7.48
C ARG A 356 14.22 -13.10 6.64
N LEU A 357 14.02 -14.41 6.72
CA LEU A 357 12.90 -15.08 6.05
C LEU A 357 11.55 -14.59 6.61
N CYS A 358 11.46 -14.36 7.92
CA CYS A 358 10.27 -13.77 8.53
C CYS A 358 10.02 -12.33 8.05
N GLU A 359 11.06 -11.49 7.95
CA GLU A 359 10.96 -10.13 7.41
C GLU A 359 10.55 -10.13 5.93
N GLU A 360 10.93 -11.14 5.15
CA GLU A 360 10.53 -11.30 3.75
C GLU A 360 9.08 -11.78 3.60
N ILE A 361 8.69 -12.82 4.36
CA ILE A 361 7.39 -13.48 4.22
C ILE A 361 6.30 -12.77 5.01
N ILE A 362 6.53 -12.50 6.30
CA ILE A 362 5.54 -11.93 7.23
C ILE A 362 5.65 -10.40 7.28
N GLY A 363 6.84 -9.84 7.01
CA GLY A 363 7.09 -8.40 7.01
C GLY A 363 6.09 -7.57 6.20
N PRO A 364 5.78 -7.92 4.94
CA PRO A 364 4.79 -7.19 4.15
C PRO A 364 3.41 -7.14 4.80
N MET A 365 2.97 -8.24 5.42
CA MET A 365 1.69 -8.30 6.14
C MET A 365 1.74 -7.43 7.40
N SER A 366 2.78 -7.56 8.22
CA SER A 366 2.96 -6.77 9.45
C SER A 366 2.99 -5.27 9.16
N PHE A 367 3.77 -4.87 8.14
CA PHE A 367 3.86 -3.48 7.68
C PHE A 367 2.52 -2.94 7.19
N SER A 368 1.80 -3.72 6.37
CA SER A 368 0.50 -3.31 5.82
C SER A 368 -0.54 -3.05 6.91
N ILE A 369 -0.59 -3.91 7.94
CA ILE A 369 -1.48 -3.71 9.09
C ILE A 369 -1.05 -2.46 9.87
N HIS A 370 0.26 -2.32 10.10
CA HIS A 370 0.81 -1.16 10.82
C HIS A 370 0.42 0.18 10.17
N CYS A 371 0.49 0.28 8.83
CA CYS A 371 0.10 1.49 8.10
C CYS A 371 -1.40 1.82 8.19
N MET A 372 -2.26 0.82 8.45
CA MET A 372 -3.69 1.05 8.65
C MET A 372 -4.05 1.46 10.08
N VAL A 373 -3.19 1.14 11.06
CA VAL A 373 -3.43 1.52 12.45
C VAL A 373 -3.51 3.03 12.54
N SER A 374 -4.60 3.51 13.13
CA SER A 374 -4.92 4.92 13.36
C SER A 374 -3.68 5.83 13.40
N ASN A 375 -3.56 6.60 12.32
CA ASN A 375 -2.72 7.76 12.18
C ASN A 375 -3.68 8.95 12.05
N GLU A 376 -3.42 10.03 12.79
CA GLU A 376 -4.26 11.25 12.81
C GLU A 376 -4.55 11.77 11.39
N ASN A 377 -3.63 11.55 10.45
CA ASN A 377 -3.74 12.02 9.08
C ASN A 377 -4.74 11.24 8.21
N LEU A 378 -5.06 9.98 8.55
CA LEU A 378 -5.98 9.16 7.75
C LEU A 378 -7.45 9.57 7.94
N MET A 379 -7.77 10.38 8.95
CA MET A 379 -9.14 10.87 9.21
C MET A 379 -10.15 9.70 9.20
N GLY A 380 -11.22 9.77 8.40
CA GLY A 380 -12.23 8.71 8.26
C GLY A 380 -11.74 7.41 7.60
N TYR A 381 -10.51 7.38 7.07
CA TYR A 381 -9.88 6.19 6.48
C TYR A 381 -9.03 5.39 7.48
N ALA A 382 -8.83 5.92 8.69
CA ALA A 382 -8.18 5.21 9.77
C ALA A 382 -9.02 4.01 10.22
N TRP A 383 -8.36 2.94 10.65
CA TRP A 383 -9.01 1.79 11.30
C TRP A 383 -8.86 1.94 12.81
N SER A 384 -9.95 1.70 13.53
CA SER A 384 -9.89 1.63 14.99
C SER A 384 -9.16 0.37 15.45
N ASP A 385 -8.60 0.40 16.66
CA ASP A 385 -7.91 -0.76 17.24
C ASP A 385 -8.80 -2.01 17.25
N TYR A 386 -10.12 -1.86 17.44
CA TYR A 386 -11.10 -2.95 17.35
C TYR A 386 -11.15 -3.58 15.96
N HIS A 387 -11.20 -2.78 14.88
CA HIS A 387 -11.22 -3.32 13.52
C HIS A 387 -9.89 -3.95 13.15
N ILE A 388 -8.76 -3.35 13.57
CA ILE A 388 -7.43 -3.94 13.36
C ILE A 388 -7.31 -5.27 14.09
N PHE A 389 -7.79 -5.36 15.34
CA PHE A 389 -7.81 -6.61 16.10
C PHE A 389 -8.58 -7.70 15.35
N ASN A 390 -9.83 -7.44 14.94
CA ASN A 390 -10.64 -8.43 14.24
C ASN A 390 -10.00 -8.86 12.90
N LEU A 391 -9.33 -7.94 12.20
CA LEU A 391 -8.62 -8.27 10.96
C LEU A 391 -7.43 -9.19 11.23
N ILE A 392 -6.62 -8.89 12.27
CA ILE A 392 -5.51 -9.74 12.72
C ILE A 392 -6.03 -11.13 13.09
N GLU A 393 -7.13 -11.22 13.82
CA GLU A 393 -7.72 -12.51 14.19
C GLU A 393 -8.17 -13.30 12.96
N GLU A 394 -8.86 -12.65 12.01
CA GLU A 394 -9.32 -13.31 10.79
C GLU A 394 -8.14 -13.87 9.97
N ILE A 395 -7.14 -13.05 9.65
CA ILE A 395 -6.03 -13.47 8.78
C ILE A 395 -5.17 -14.57 9.41
N THR A 396 -5.10 -14.62 10.74
CA THR A 396 -4.30 -15.61 11.47
C THR A 396 -5.10 -16.85 11.87
N THR A 397 -6.42 -16.87 11.65
CA THR A 397 -7.30 -18.02 11.96
C THR A 397 -7.85 -18.70 10.71
N ALA A 398 -8.12 -17.94 9.64
CA ALA A 398 -8.76 -18.42 8.43
C ALA A 398 -7.81 -18.34 7.21
N PRO A 399 -7.81 -19.34 6.30
CA PRO A 399 -8.63 -20.56 6.32
C PRO A 399 -8.16 -21.59 7.36
N HIS A 400 -6.88 -21.55 7.71
CA HIS A 400 -6.25 -22.41 8.72
C HIS A 400 -5.54 -21.54 9.73
N SER A 401 -5.59 -21.94 11.00
CA SER A 401 -4.92 -21.19 12.06
C SER A 401 -3.41 -21.24 11.89
N TRP A 402 -2.77 -20.07 11.94
CA TRP A 402 -1.31 -19.99 11.88
C TRP A 402 -0.68 -20.62 13.12
N THR A 403 0.58 -21.03 13.00
CA THR A 403 1.36 -21.37 14.18
C THR A 403 1.45 -20.16 15.11
N LEU A 404 1.51 -20.42 16.43
CA LEU A 404 1.60 -19.36 17.42
C LEU A 404 2.87 -18.52 17.22
N ASP A 405 3.98 -19.14 16.79
CA ASP A 405 5.23 -18.44 16.52
C ASP A 405 5.10 -17.48 15.33
N ASN A 406 4.45 -17.88 14.24
CA ASN A 406 4.21 -17.00 13.09
C ASN A 406 3.29 -15.82 13.46
N PHE A 407 2.27 -16.06 14.29
CA PHE A 407 1.43 -14.99 14.81
C PHE A 407 2.22 -14.04 15.72
N ALA A 408 3.03 -14.59 16.63
CA ALA A 408 3.91 -13.81 17.48
C ALA A 408 4.91 -12.98 16.65
N ALA A 409 5.48 -13.55 15.60
CA ALA A 409 6.40 -12.90 14.68
C ALA A 409 5.75 -11.72 13.93
N LEU A 410 4.51 -11.89 13.45
CA LEU A 410 3.71 -10.81 12.84
C LEU A 410 3.62 -9.59 13.77
N LEU A 411 3.38 -9.82 15.06
CA LEU A 411 3.27 -8.77 16.07
C LEU A 411 4.64 -8.20 16.48
N ALA A 412 5.65 -9.05 16.62
CA ALA A 412 7.01 -8.67 17.02
C ALA A 412 7.69 -7.74 15.99
N LEU A 413 7.41 -7.93 14.70
CA LEU A 413 7.92 -7.07 13.62
C LEU A 413 7.42 -5.62 13.72
N ARG A 414 6.25 -5.38 14.32
CA ARG A 414 5.67 -4.03 14.50
C ARG A 414 5.04 -3.91 15.89
N PRO A 415 5.83 -3.52 16.91
CA PRO A 415 5.40 -3.56 18.31
C PRO A 415 4.07 -2.86 18.63
N LYS A 416 3.65 -1.83 17.87
CA LYS A 416 2.34 -1.19 18.04
C LYS A 416 1.17 -2.21 17.96
N LEU A 417 1.32 -3.28 17.18
CA LEU A 417 0.31 -4.34 17.03
C LEU A 417 0.18 -5.21 18.29
N ILE A 418 1.27 -5.37 19.06
CA ILE A 418 1.25 -6.11 20.33
C ILE A 418 0.24 -5.48 21.30
N HIS A 419 0.20 -4.14 21.38
CA HIS A 419 -0.78 -3.43 22.21
C HIS A 419 -2.20 -3.80 21.83
N ILE A 420 -2.54 -3.73 20.55
CA ILE A 420 -3.89 -4.00 20.03
C ILE A 420 -4.29 -5.46 20.36
N ALA A 421 -3.41 -6.41 20.04
CA ALA A 421 -3.66 -7.84 20.23
C ALA A 421 -3.83 -8.23 21.71
N LEU A 422 -2.95 -7.76 22.60
CA LEU A 422 -2.99 -8.09 24.02
C LEU A 422 -4.12 -7.35 24.75
N HIS A 423 -4.29 -6.05 24.48
CA HIS A 423 -5.30 -5.23 25.16
C HIS A 423 -6.71 -5.77 24.95
N ALA A 424 -7.07 -6.10 23.70
CA ALA A 424 -8.37 -6.68 23.37
C ALA A 424 -8.58 -8.02 24.09
N ARG A 425 -7.64 -8.97 23.99
CA ARG A 425 -7.73 -10.28 24.68
C ARG A 425 -7.95 -10.13 26.19
N ILE A 426 -7.20 -9.25 26.84
CA ILE A 426 -7.28 -9.05 28.30
C ILE A 426 -8.60 -8.39 28.71
N ILE A 427 -9.11 -7.42 27.94
CA ILE A 427 -10.40 -6.78 28.22
C ILE A 427 -11.57 -7.77 28.05
N HIS A 428 -11.47 -8.70 27.10
CA HIS A 428 -12.48 -9.71 26.86
C HIS A 428 -12.36 -10.96 27.77
N GLY A 429 -11.43 -10.98 28.72
CA GLY A 429 -11.30 -12.06 29.70
C GLY A 429 -10.48 -13.25 29.23
N HIS A 430 -9.74 -13.11 28.12
CA HIS A 430 -8.86 -14.12 27.54
C HIS A 430 -7.41 -13.92 28.01
N GLN A 431 -7.21 -13.70 29.31
CA GLN A 431 -5.87 -13.48 29.88
C GLN A 431 -4.91 -14.66 29.70
N GLU A 432 -5.42 -15.89 29.66
CA GLU A 432 -4.60 -17.10 29.46
C GLU A 432 -4.03 -17.14 28.04
N GLU A 433 -4.88 -16.88 27.03
CA GLU A 433 -4.43 -16.80 25.64
C GLU A 433 -3.47 -15.62 25.42
N ALA A 434 -3.76 -14.46 26.04
CA ALA A 434 -2.87 -13.32 26.02
C ALA A 434 -1.49 -13.66 26.62
N ALA A 435 -1.46 -14.46 27.68
CA ALA A 435 -0.23 -14.93 28.31
C ALA A 435 0.59 -15.84 27.38
N HIS A 436 -0.05 -16.84 26.76
CA HIS A 436 0.61 -17.70 25.76
C HIS A 436 1.14 -16.90 24.56
N LEU A 437 0.35 -15.96 24.04
CA LEU A 437 0.79 -15.10 22.95
C LEU A 437 1.98 -14.22 23.35
N PHE A 438 1.95 -13.63 24.56
CA PHE A 438 3.04 -12.81 25.04
C PHE A 438 4.32 -13.62 25.27
N HIS A 439 4.21 -14.84 25.81
CA HIS A 439 5.33 -15.78 25.88
C HIS A 439 5.91 -16.08 24.49
N ALA A 440 5.06 -16.38 23.51
CA ALA A 440 5.51 -16.67 22.13
C ALA A 440 6.22 -15.45 21.49
N ILE A 441 5.72 -14.23 21.71
CA ILE A 441 6.41 -12.99 21.28
C ILE A 441 7.82 -12.92 21.90
N ASN A 442 7.95 -13.21 23.19
CA ASN A 442 9.25 -13.18 23.86
C ASN A 442 10.19 -14.28 23.35
N SER A 443 9.66 -15.47 23.06
CA SER A 443 10.41 -16.57 22.44
C SER A 443 10.96 -16.18 21.06
N VAL A 444 10.11 -15.61 20.19
CA VAL A 444 10.51 -15.15 18.85
C VAL A 444 11.58 -14.05 18.95
N LEU A 445 11.40 -13.07 19.83
CA LEU A 445 12.40 -12.01 20.04
C LEU A 445 13.73 -12.57 20.54
N HIS A 446 13.69 -13.55 21.44
CA HIS A 446 14.88 -14.22 21.95
C HIS A 446 15.63 -14.97 20.83
N GLN A 447 14.91 -15.74 20.01
CA GLN A 447 15.46 -16.45 18.85
C GLN A 447 16.10 -15.48 17.84
N TRP A 448 15.53 -14.29 17.68
CA TRP A 448 16.09 -13.24 16.82
C TRP A 448 17.27 -12.47 17.45
N GLY A 449 17.69 -12.82 18.67
CA GLY A 449 18.76 -12.13 19.41
C GLY A 449 18.37 -10.71 19.87
N ILE A 450 17.08 -10.42 19.99
CA ILE A 450 16.56 -9.12 20.42
C ILE A 450 16.18 -9.19 21.91
N PHE A 451 16.69 -8.28 22.72
CA PHE A 451 16.33 -8.20 24.13
C PHE A 451 14.86 -7.76 24.27
N SER A 452 13.99 -8.66 24.74
CA SER A 452 12.55 -8.42 24.87
C SER A 452 12.24 -7.14 25.65
N SER A 453 12.97 -6.88 26.75
CA SER A 453 12.82 -5.65 27.53
C SER A 453 12.97 -4.39 26.67
N THR A 454 13.96 -4.33 25.78
CA THR A 454 14.15 -3.17 24.89
C THR A 454 13.05 -3.07 23.83
N ALA A 455 12.60 -4.21 23.29
CA ALA A 455 11.66 -4.24 22.18
C ALA A 455 10.21 -3.93 22.59
N VAL A 456 9.76 -4.43 23.75
CA VAL A 456 8.31 -4.41 24.10
C VAL A 456 7.97 -3.54 25.31
N THR A 457 8.92 -3.05 26.11
CA THR A 457 8.62 -2.29 27.35
C THR A 457 7.63 -1.15 27.11
N GLY A 458 7.88 -0.29 26.12
CA GLY A 458 7.03 0.88 25.87
C GLY A 458 5.58 0.51 25.53
N VAL A 459 5.41 -0.54 24.75
CA VAL A 459 4.09 -1.04 24.31
C VAL A 459 3.38 -1.76 25.45
N LEU A 460 4.11 -2.56 26.23
CA LEU A 460 3.57 -3.27 27.38
C LEU A 460 3.10 -2.29 28.46
N LEU A 461 3.90 -1.27 28.78
CA LEU A 461 3.51 -0.18 29.68
C LEU A 461 2.26 0.56 29.18
N LYS A 462 2.18 0.87 27.88
CA LYS A 462 0.97 1.46 27.29
C LYS A 462 -0.25 0.56 27.48
N THR A 463 -0.09 -0.74 27.28
CA THR A 463 -1.15 -1.75 27.47
C THR A 463 -1.59 -1.82 28.92
N PHE A 464 -0.64 -1.94 29.86
CA PHE A 464 -0.92 -2.00 31.29
C PHE A 464 -1.62 -0.74 31.79
N ARG A 465 -1.15 0.44 31.39
CA ARG A 465 -1.79 1.72 31.76
C ARG A 465 -3.25 1.83 31.30
N ALA A 466 -3.61 1.19 30.18
CA ALA A 466 -4.99 1.16 29.69
C ALA A 466 -5.89 0.14 30.43
N LEU A 467 -5.30 -0.81 31.16
CA LEU A 467 -6.01 -1.84 31.91
C LEU A 467 -6.29 -1.40 33.35
N SER A 468 -7.40 -1.90 33.92
CA SER A 468 -7.68 -1.80 35.36
C SER A 468 -6.74 -2.69 36.18
N ASP A 469 -6.53 -2.36 37.44
CA ASP A 469 -5.65 -3.10 38.36
C ASP A 469 -5.98 -4.60 38.42
N ILE A 470 -7.27 -4.95 38.43
CA ILE A 470 -7.70 -6.36 38.45
C ILE A 470 -7.28 -7.10 37.17
N ARG A 471 -7.41 -6.47 36.01
CA ARG A 471 -7.00 -7.06 34.72
C ARG A 471 -5.49 -7.21 34.62
N ARG A 472 -4.71 -6.23 35.11
CA ARG A 472 -3.25 -6.32 35.20
C ARG A 472 -2.81 -7.52 36.04
N ARG A 473 -3.42 -7.69 37.23
CA ARG A 473 -3.13 -8.82 38.13
C ARG A 473 -3.49 -10.17 37.51
N LEU A 474 -4.67 -10.27 36.88
CA LEU A 474 -5.10 -11.50 36.20
C LEU A 474 -4.18 -11.89 35.05
N PHE A 475 -3.78 -10.92 34.22
CA PHE A 475 -2.82 -11.16 33.14
C PHE A 475 -1.44 -11.57 33.68
N LEU A 476 -0.90 -10.84 34.66
CA LEU A 476 0.40 -11.19 35.26
C LEU A 476 0.40 -12.59 35.89
N SER A 477 -0.66 -12.93 36.62
CA SER A 477 -0.86 -14.27 37.19
C SER A 477 -0.90 -15.35 36.11
N SER A 478 -1.68 -15.10 35.04
CA SER A 478 -1.79 -16.04 33.91
C SER A 478 -0.45 -16.22 33.20
N PHE A 479 0.31 -15.13 33.01
CA PHE A 479 1.63 -15.16 32.39
C PHE A 479 2.63 -15.97 33.21
N LEU A 480 2.73 -15.71 34.52
CA LEU A 480 3.62 -16.48 35.40
C LEU A 480 3.24 -17.97 35.46
N ARG A 481 1.95 -18.27 35.41
CA ARG A 481 1.46 -19.65 35.32
C ARG A 481 1.87 -20.30 34.01
N THR A 482 1.68 -19.62 32.87
CA THR A 482 2.11 -20.12 31.55
C THR A 482 3.61 -20.41 31.51
N GLU A 483 4.46 -19.53 32.03
CA GLU A 483 5.92 -19.76 32.11
C GLU A 483 6.24 -21.01 32.94
N SER A 484 5.55 -21.20 34.08
CA SER A 484 5.72 -22.38 34.92
C SER A 484 5.26 -23.67 34.22
N GLU A 485 4.13 -23.64 33.52
CA GLU A 485 3.58 -24.78 32.79
C GLU A 485 4.51 -25.21 31.64
N LEU A 486 5.03 -24.26 30.85
CA LEU A 486 5.94 -24.56 29.74
C LEU A 486 7.27 -25.16 30.21
N LEU A 487 7.85 -24.65 31.30
CA LEU A 487 9.06 -25.25 31.90
C LEU A 487 8.78 -26.65 32.45
N SER A 488 7.61 -26.87 33.05
CA SER A 488 7.18 -28.19 33.51
C SER A 488 6.99 -29.16 32.34
N ASP A 489 6.35 -28.72 31.26
CA ASP A 489 6.12 -29.53 30.07
C ASP A 489 7.44 -29.90 29.38
N ALA A 490 8.41 -28.97 29.31
CA ALA A 490 9.74 -29.25 28.80
C ALA A 490 10.46 -30.36 29.60
N LEU A 491 10.28 -30.39 30.93
CA LEU A 491 10.85 -31.44 31.78
C LEU A 491 10.10 -32.78 31.67
N MET A 492 8.78 -32.75 31.51
CA MET A 492 7.94 -33.95 31.59
C MET A 492 7.79 -34.66 30.25
N ASN A 493 7.67 -33.90 29.15
CA ASN A 493 7.41 -34.45 27.82
C ASN A 493 8.70 -34.74 27.04
N GLU A 494 9.71 -33.88 27.18
CA GLU A 494 10.97 -33.98 26.44
C GLU A 494 12.19 -33.92 27.40
N PRO A 495 12.26 -34.80 28.43
CA PRO A 495 13.29 -34.73 29.48
C PRO A 495 14.74 -34.82 28.96
N PHE A 496 14.93 -35.35 27.76
CA PHE A 496 16.24 -35.50 27.12
C PHE A 496 16.59 -34.34 26.17
N ASP A 497 15.62 -33.48 25.81
CA ASP A 497 15.89 -32.26 25.07
C ASP A 497 16.32 -31.14 26.04
N ARG A 498 17.58 -31.22 26.43
CA ARG A 498 18.19 -30.19 27.28
C ARG A 498 18.16 -28.83 26.62
N ASP A 499 18.27 -28.76 25.29
CA ASP A 499 18.38 -27.51 24.56
C ASP A 499 17.03 -26.77 24.58
N TYR A 500 15.92 -27.49 24.39
CA TYR A 500 14.58 -26.94 24.56
C TYR A 500 14.34 -26.40 25.98
N PHE A 501 14.67 -27.18 27.02
CA PHE A 501 14.52 -26.72 28.40
C PHE A 501 15.37 -25.47 28.70
N TYR A 502 16.63 -25.44 28.26
CA TYR A 502 17.49 -24.28 28.47
C TYR A 502 17.03 -23.05 27.66
N MET A 503 16.48 -23.25 26.47
CA MET A 503 15.88 -22.18 25.67
C MET A 503 14.69 -21.57 26.42
N GLU A 504 13.73 -22.38 26.87
CA GLU A 504 12.56 -21.89 27.63
C GLU A 504 12.98 -21.17 28.92
N LEU A 505 13.98 -21.71 29.64
CA LEU A 505 14.55 -21.05 30.81
C LEU A 505 15.23 -19.70 30.47
N ALA A 506 15.91 -19.62 29.33
CA ALA A 506 16.54 -18.39 28.85
C ALA A 506 15.50 -17.33 28.45
N VAL A 507 14.40 -17.73 27.80
CA VAL A 507 13.26 -16.86 27.50
C VAL A 507 12.67 -16.29 28.79
N GLY A 508 12.35 -17.14 29.78
CA GLY A 508 11.80 -16.69 31.05
C GLY A 508 12.73 -15.71 31.79
N ARG A 509 14.05 -15.95 31.76
CA ARG A 509 15.06 -15.01 32.30
C ARG A 509 15.08 -13.68 31.57
N ALA A 510 14.98 -13.67 30.24
CA ALA A 510 14.99 -12.46 29.44
C ALA A 510 13.79 -11.54 29.73
N VAL A 511 12.65 -12.11 30.15
CA VAL A 511 11.43 -11.36 30.47
C VAL A 511 11.39 -10.90 31.94
N SER A 512 12.25 -11.44 32.81
CA SER A 512 12.28 -11.08 34.25
C SER A 512 12.27 -9.57 34.54
N PRO A 513 13.03 -8.71 33.82
CA PRO A 513 12.94 -7.25 34.02
C PRO A 513 11.54 -6.67 33.70
N LEU A 514 10.86 -7.20 32.68
CA LEU A 514 9.49 -6.82 32.32
C LEU A 514 8.49 -7.29 33.38
N VAL A 515 8.67 -8.50 33.92
CA VAL A 515 7.82 -9.02 35.02
C VAL A 515 7.92 -8.11 36.25
N THR A 516 9.15 -7.75 36.66
CA THR A 516 9.37 -6.84 37.78
C THR A 516 8.71 -5.48 37.54
N LEU A 517 8.81 -4.95 36.31
CA LEU A 517 8.16 -3.70 35.92
C LEU A 517 6.63 -3.83 35.98
N MET A 518 6.04 -4.89 35.43
CA MET A 518 4.60 -5.16 35.48
C MET A 518 4.09 -5.31 36.93
N ALA A 519 4.88 -5.93 37.81
CA ALA A 519 4.54 -6.11 39.21
C ALA A 519 4.58 -4.80 40.02
N SER A 520 5.39 -3.82 39.61
CA SER A 520 5.50 -2.52 40.29
C SER A 520 4.27 -1.59 40.13
N ASN A 521 3.25 -2.04 39.37
CA ASN A 521 1.98 -1.34 39.11
C ASN A 521 2.12 0.10 38.57
N VAL A 522 3.14 0.33 37.71
CA VAL A 522 3.46 1.59 37.02
C VAL A 522 2.51 1.91 35.87
#